data_AF-A0A1J6JZQ5-F1
#
_entry.id   AF-A0A1J6JZQ5-F1
#
_cell.length_a   1.000
_cell.length_b   1.000
_cell.length_c   1.000
_cell.angle_alpha   90.00
_cell.angle_beta   90.00
_cell.angle_gamma   90.00
#
_symmetry.space_group_name_H-M   'P 1'
#
loop_
_entity.id
_entity.type
_entity.pdbx_description
1 polymer ?
#
loop_
_entity_poly.entity_id
_entity_poly.type
_entity_poly.pdbx_seq_one_letter_code
_entity_poly.pdbx_strand_id
1 'polypeptide(L)'
;MFSEGCPPLPWDKENAYTRDAIELYYEACAGVCLSKRDILRYLLEGTAASHVEDFGNEENGSAQSSTKGGISQADAPRWVKINEKRTLYDVLKEPSFVVTGIPVFWVVSRNSSFHKDFKSGNWAPPELA
;
A
#
# COMPACT_ATOMS: atom_id res chain seq x y z
N MET A 1 -11.65 16.80 -2.89
CA MET A 1 -12.21 16.00 -1.78
C MET A 1 -12.26 16.78 -0.47
N PHE A 2 -11.19 17.47 -0.07
CA PHE A 2 -11.12 18.20 1.21
C PHE A 2 -10.89 19.72 1.08
N SER A 3 -11.19 20.31 -0.08
CA SER A 3 -11.03 21.76 -0.32
C SER A 3 -12.13 22.58 0.35
N GLU A 4 -11.86 23.86 0.64
CA GLU A 4 -12.80 24.78 1.33
C GLU A 4 -14.17 24.93 0.63
N GLY A 5 -14.23 24.71 -0.69
CA GLY A 5 -15.49 24.73 -1.45
C GLY A 5 -16.23 23.39 -1.53
N CYS A 6 -15.73 22.32 -0.91
CA CYS A 6 -16.43 21.04 -0.86
C CYS A 6 -17.52 21.05 0.22
N PRO A 7 -18.65 20.35 0.01
CA PRO A 7 -19.62 20.13 1.06
C PRO A 7 -18.96 19.50 2.30
N PRO A 8 -19.42 19.82 3.52
CA PRO A 8 -18.89 19.20 4.73
C PRO A 8 -19.12 17.69 4.69
N LEU A 9 -18.16 16.94 5.24
CA LEU A 9 -18.26 15.48 5.33
C LEU A 9 -19.30 15.14 6.41
N PRO A 10 -20.40 14.42 6.10
CA PRO A 10 -21.49 14.19 7.07
C PRO A 10 -21.07 13.48 8.35
N TRP A 11 -19.98 12.71 8.29
CA TRP A 11 -19.39 11.98 9.42
C TRP A 11 -18.36 12.79 10.22
N ASP A 12 -17.83 13.89 9.66
CA ASP A 12 -16.79 14.72 10.29
C ASP A 12 -17.41 15.87 11.10
N LYS A 13 -18.08 15.53 12.20
CA LYS A 13 -18.78 16.51 13.04
C LYS A 13 -17.86 17.56 13.66
N GLU A 14 -16.59 17.22 13.84
CA GLU A 14 -15.56 18.08 14.44
C GLU A 14 -14.82 18.93 13.38
N ASN A 15 -15.14 18.75 12.09
CA ASN A 15 -14.44 19.38 10.97
C ASN A 15 -12.90 19.17 11.06
N ALA A 16 -12.49 17.96 11.45
CA ALA A 16 -11.09 17.62 11.61
C ALA A 16 -10.40 17.37 10.26
N TYR A 17 -11.11 16.96 9.21
CA TYR A 17 -10.57 16.58 7.91
C TYR A 17 -10.51 17.76 6.93
N THR A 18 -9.69 18.75 7.25
CA THR A 18 -9.39 19.88 6.36
C THR A 18 -8.19 19.58 5.46
N ARG A 19 -8.08 20.29 4.32
CA ARG A 19 -6.99 20.08 3.34
C ARG A 19 -5.59 20.15 3.95
N ASP A 20 -5.39 21.05 4.91
CA ASP A 20 -4.12 21.28 5.59
C ASP A 20 -3.86 20.25 6.69
N ALA A 21 -4.89 19.68 7.33
CA ALA A 21 -4.77 18.75 8.44
C ALA A 21 -4.59 17.28 8.02
N ILE A 22 -5.08 16.89 6.85
CA ILE A 22 -4.98 15.51 6.38
C ILE A 22 -3.53 15.10 6.06
N GLU A 23 -3.30 13.81 6.23
CA GLU A 23 -2.10 13.10 5.82
C GLU A 23 -2.51 11.81 5.10
N LEU A 24 -1.71 11.42 4.11
CA LEU A 24 -1.94 10.21 3.32
C LEU A 24 -0.94 9.13 3.71
N TYR A 25 -1.41 7.89 3.86
CA TYR A 25 -0.60 6.73 4.25
C TYR A 25 -0.92 5.51 3.41
N TYR A 26 0.01 4.57 3.35
CA TYR A 26 -0.24 3.19 2.94
C TYR A 26 0.29 2.21 3.99
N GLU A 27 -0.23 0.99 3.97
CA GLU A 27 0.27 -0.09 4.82
C GLU A 27 1.48 -0.76 4.16
N ALA A 28 2.64 -0.71 4.82
CA ALA A 28 3.84 -1.37 4.32
C ALA A 28 3.69 -2.89 4.40
N CYS A 29 4.09 -3.57 3.33
CA CYS A 29 4.13 -5.03 3.26
C CYS A 29 2.78 -5.67 3.65
N ALA A 30 1.66 -5.06 3.22
CA ALA A 30 0.29 -5.52 3.47
C ALA A 30 -0.03 -6.93 2.92
N GLY A 31 0.93 -7.56 2.23
CA GLY A 31 0.85 -8.92 1.75
C GLY A 31 2.21 -9.44 1.29
N VAL A 32 2.21 -10.66 0.74
CA VAL A 32 3.40 -11.27 0.14
C VAL A 32 3.54 -10.78 -1.30
N CYS A 33 4.68 -10.17 -1.64
CA CYS A 33 4.98 -9.80 -3.01
C CYS A 33 5.16 -11.07 -3.86
N LEU A 34 4.50 -11.11 -5.03
CA LEU A 34 4.60 -12.23 -5.96
C LEU A 34 5.98 -12.26 -6.61
N SER A 35 6.51 -13.47 -6.84
CA SER A 35 7.71 -13.61 -7.65
C SER A 35 7.41 -13.26 -9.12
N LYS A 36 8.44 -12.92 -9.91
CA LYS A 36 8.27 -12.69 -11.36
C LYS A 36 7.60 -13.88 -12.05
N ARG A 37 7.94 -15.10 -11.63
CA ARG A 37 7.32 -16.34 -12.14
C ARG A 37 5.83 -16.40 -11.82
N ASP A 38 5.45 -16.03 -10.60
CA ASP A 38 4.03 -16.02 -10.20
C ASP A 38 3.25 -14.94 -10.96
N ILE A 39 3.83 -13.75 -11.12
CA ILE A 39 3.22 -12.67 -11.91
C ILE A 39 2.97 -13.13 -13.36
N LEU A 40 3.98 -13.73 -14.00
CA LEU A 40 3.86 -14.24 -15.37
C LEU A 40 2.81 -15.36 -15.46
N ARG A 41 2.80 -16.29 -14.50
CA ARG A 41 1.80 -17.36 -14.44
C ARG A 41 0.38 -16.79 -14.37
N TYR A 42 0.11 -15.84 -13.48
CA TYR A 42 -1.22 -15.22 -13.36
C TYR A 42 -1.59 -14.41 -14.61
N LEU A 43 -0.63 -13.69 -15.21
CA LEU A 43 -0.87 -12.91 -16.43
C LEU A 43 -1.25 -13.79 -17.63
N LEU A 44 -0.65 -14.98 -17.72
CA LEU A 44 -0.86 -15.92 -18.84
C LEU A 44 -1.98 -16.93 -18.58
N GLU A 45 -2.57 -16.94 -17.39
CA GLU A 45 -3.66 -17.83 -17.02
C GLU A 45 -4.84 -17.67 -18.00
N GLY A 46 -5.36 -18.80 -18.52
CA GLY A 46 -6.42 -18.80 -19.53
C GLY A 46 -5.97 -18.48 -20.97
N THR A 47 -4.68 -18.24 -21.21
CA THR A 47 -4.12 -18.07 -22.56
C THR A 47 -3.46 -19.36 -23.07
N ALA A 48 -3.20 -19.43 -24.38
CA ALA A 48 -2.48 -20.57 -24.99
C ALA A 48 -1.05 -20.75 -24.44
N ALA A 49 -0.47 -19.70 -23.84
CA ALA A 49 0.86 -19.71 -23.23
C ALA A 49 0.87 -20.14 -21.76
N SER A 50 -0.29 -20.48 -21.17
CA SER A 50 -0.40 -20.95 -19.78
C SER A 50 0.38 -22.24 -19.48
N HIS A 51 0.70 -23.04 -20.50
CA HIS A 51 1.48 -24.28 -20.40
C HIS A 51 3.00 -24.09 -20.47
N VAL A 52 3.48 -22.85 -20.66
CA VAL A 52 4.92 -22.58 -20.70
C VAL A 52 5.46 -22.59 -19.26
N GLU A 53 6.05 -23.70 -18.85
CA GLU A 53 6.61 -23.85 -17.49
C GLU A 53 8.04 -23.29 -17.34
N ASP A 54 8.72 -23.07 -18.47
CA ASP A 54 10.10 -22.59 -18.55
C ASP A 54 10.13 -21.12 -18.98
N PHE A 55 9.90 -20.23 -18.03
CA PHE A 55 10.27 -18.83 -18.17
C PHE A 55 11.76 -18.75 -17.86
N GLY A 56 12.59 -18.95 -18.89
CA GLY A 56 14.05 -19.02 -18.86
C GLY A 56 14.72 -18.65 -17.54
N ASN A 57 15.34 -19.64 -16.90
CA ASN A 57 16.15 -19.46 -15.71
C ASN A 57 17.47 -18.75 -16.05
N GLU A 58 17.44 -17.43 -16.17
CA GLU A 58 18.63 -16.64 -15.90
C GLU A 58 18.85 -16.59 -14.38
N GLU A 59 19.81 -17.41 -13.98
CA GLU A 59 20.18 -17.90 -12.66
C GLU A 59 20.44 -16.83 -11.58
N ASN A 60 20.15 -17.23 -10.34
CA ASN A 60 20.83 -16.83 -9.10
C ASN A 60 20.40 -15.55 -8.37
N GLY A 61 19.09 -15.42 -8.15
CA GLY A 61 18.59 -14.81 -6.92
C GLY A 61 17.84 -15.89 -6.16
N SER A 62 18.42 -16.40 -5.07
CA SER A 62 17.70 -17.17 -4.06
C SER A 62 16.28 -16.64 -3.87
N ALA A 63 15.33 -17.47 -3.45
CA ALA A 63 14.13 -17.02 -2.75
C ALA A 63 14.42 -16.22 -1.46
N GLN A 64 15.62 -15.67 -1.30
CA GLN A 64 15.81 -14.38 -0.69
C GLN A 64 15.02 -13.37 -1.51
N SER A 65 13.89 -12.97 -0.95
CA SER A 65 13.55 -11.56 -0.82
C SER A 65 14.65 -10.69 -1.41
N SER A 66 14.35 -9.86 -2.40
CA SER A 66 15.24 -8.78 -2.84
C SER A 66 15.38 -7.72 -1.72
N THR A 67 15.65 -8.17 -0.50
CA THR A 67 16.24 -7.49 0.62
C THR A 67 17.74 -7.31 0.33
N LYS A 68 18.06 -6.51 -0.69
CA LYS A 68 19.27 -5.65 -0.60
C LYS A 68 18.92 -4.23 -0.11
N GLY A 69 17.66 -4.04 0.32
CA GLY A 69 17.19 -2.91 1.11
C GLY A 69 15.82 -3.18 1.79
N GLY A 70 15.43 -4.44 1.89
CA GLY A 70 14.12 -4.88 2.34
C GLY A 70 14.04 -4.83 3.86
N ILE A 71 13.38 -3.80 4.37
CA ILE A 71 13.08 -3.68 5.78
C ILE A 71 12.37 -4.97 6.20
N SER A 72 12.90 -5.67 7.20
CA SER A 72 12.20 -6.79 7.83
C SER A 72 10.82 -6.29 8.25
N GLN A 73 9.77 -7.09 8.06
CA GLN A 73 8.41 -6.70 8.50
C GLN A 73 8.36 -6.33 9.99
N ALA A 74 9.34 -6.83 10.78
CA ALA A 74 9.51 -6.53 12.19
C ALA A 74 10.04 -5.11 12.48
N ASP A 75 10.82 -4.50 11.58
CA ASP A 75 11.47 -3.20 11.80
C ASP A 75 10.84 -2.06 10.98
N ALA A 76 9.94 -2.37 10.05
CA ALA A 76 9.23 -1.38 9.24
C ALA A 76 8.03 -0.78 10.00
N PRO A 77 7.84 0.55 9.99
CA PRO A 77 6.59 1.12 10.46
C PRO A 77 5.44 0.61 9.59
N ARG A 78 4.37 0.09 10.23
CA ARG A 78 3.16 -0.38 9.53
C ARG A 78 2.63 0.67 8.55
N TRP A 79 2.62 1.93 8.97
CA TRP A 79 2.08 3.04 8.18
C TRP A 79 3.20 3.88 7.57
N VAL A 80 3.25 3.93 6.24
CA VAL A 80 4.20 4.77 5.51
C VAL A 80 3.49 6.03 5.04
N LYS A 81 3.94 7.18 5.54
CA LYS A 81 3.42 8.49 5.14
C LYS A 81 3.82 8.80 3.70
N ILE A 82 2.86 9.20 2.89
CA ILE A 82 3.05 9.59 1.50
C ILE A 82 3.27 11.11 1.41
N ASN A 83 4.25 11.50 0.60
CA ASN A 83 4.34 12.89 0.14
C ASN A 83 3.35 13.07 -1.02
N GLU A 84 2.31 13.86 -0.79
CA GLU A 84 1.22 14.12 -1.75
C GLU A 84 1.67 14.79 -3.06
N LYS A 85 2.91 15.30 -3.12
CA LYS A 85 3.50 15.83 -4.37
C LYS A 85 4.00 14.74 -5.31
N ARG A 86 4.09 13.48 -4.85
CA ARG A 86 4.52 12.35 -5.68
C ARG A 86 3.40 11.91 -6.61
N THR A 87 3.77 11.37 -7.76
CA THR A 87 2.80 10.72 -8.65
C THR A 87 2.33 9.40 -8.04
N LEU A 88 1.12 8.97 -8.40
CA LEU A 88 0.62 7.65 -8.01
C LEU A 88 1.56 6.53 -8.46
N TYR A 89 2.09 6.62 -9.70
CA TYR A 89 3.08 5.68 -10.22
C TYR A 89 4.31 5.56 -9.31
N ASP A 90 4.84 6.70 -8.86
CA ASP A 90 6.02 6.70 -7.98
C ASP A 90 5.73 6.05 -6.63
N VAL A 91 4.51 6.14 -6.12
CA VAL A 91 4.13 5.49 -4.85
C VAL A 91 3.92 3.98 -5.06
N LEU A 92 3.22 3.59 -6.14
CA LEU A 92 2.92 2.19 -6.43
C LEU A 92 4.15 1.34 -6.78
N LYS A 93 5.22 1.95 -7.29
CA LYS A 93 6.48 1.25 -7.58
C LYS A 93 7.37 1.02 -6.35
N GLU A 94 7.01 1.57 -5.19
CA GLU A 94 7.80 1.39 -3.96
C GLU A 94 7.82 -0.09 -3.56
N PRO A 95 8.99 -0.67 -3.21
CA PRO A 95 9.08 -2.09 -2.85
C PRO A 95 8.22 -2.49 -1.66
N SER A 96 7.97 -1.57 -0.73
CA SER A 96 7.12 -1.77 0.44
C SER A 96 5.62 -1.65 0.15
N PHE A 97 5.22 -1.17 -1.03
CA PHE A 97 3.82 -1.06 -1.43
C PHE A 97 3.38 -2.34 -2.15
N VAL A 98 2.73 -3.25 -1.42
CA VAL A 98 2.20 -4.50 -1.99
C VAL A 98 0.71 -4.33 -2.29
N VAL A 99 0.33 -4.44 -3.56
CA VAL A 99 -1.07 -4.35 -4.00
C VAL A 99 -1.73 -5.73 -3.91
N THR A 100 -2.62 -5.94 -2.93
CA THR A 100 -3.37 -7.20 -2.76
C THR A 100 -4.65 -7.28 -3.61
N GLY A 101 -4.79 -6.38 -4.59
CA GLY A 101 -5.94 -6.27 -5.50
C GLY A 101 -6.11 -4.84 -5.99
N ILE A 102 -6.79 -4.01 -5.20
CA ILE A 102 -6.97 -2.57 -5.48
C ILE A 102 -6.02 -1.79 -4.56
N PRO A 103 -5.27 -0.79 -5.04
CA PRO A 103 -4.46 0.07 -4.19
C PRO A 103 -5.29 0.77 -3.11
N VAL A 104 -4.91 0.60 -1.85
CA VAL A 104 -5.57 1.22 -0.70
C VAL A 104 -4.68 2.31 -0.12
N PHE A 105 -5.29 3.47 0.13
CA PHE A 105 -4.66 4.59 0.81
C PHE A 105 -5.50 5.04 1.99
N TRP A 106 -4.84 5.36 3.09
CA TRP A 106 -5.47 5.85 4.32
C TRP A 106 -5.31 7.36 4.39
N VAL A 107 -6.43 8.06 4.49
CA VAL A 107 -6.46 9.50 4.77
C VAL A 107 -6.76 9.67 6.24
N VAL A 108 -5.85 10.31 6.99
CA VAL A 108 -5.99 10.52 8.43
C VAL A 108 -5.73 11.98 8.75
N SER A 109 -6.63 12.60 9.51
CA SER A 109 -6.42 13.97 9.98
C SER A 109 -5.50 14.01 11.20
N ARG A 110 -4.52 14.93 11.21
CA ARG A 110 -3.70 15.24 12.41
C ARG A 110 -4.50 15.83 13.56
N ASN A 111 -5.67 16.42 13.25
CA ASN A 111 -6.53 17.05 14.24
C ASN A 111 -7.51 16.05 14.87
N SER A 112 -7.63 14.84 14.31
CA SER A 112 -8.47 13.79 14.88
C SER A 112 -7.80 13.15 16.08
N SER A 113 -8.58 12.86 17.14
CA SER A 113 -8.13 12.05 18.28
C SER A 113 -7.59 10.68 17.88
N PHE A 114 -8.08 10.13 16.78
CA PHE A 114 -7.65 8.84 16.22
C PHE A 114 -6.23 8.86 15.64
N HIS A 115 -5.64 10.02 15.32
CA HIS A 115 -4.32 10.11 14.68
C HIS A 115 -3.23 9.38 15.45
N LYS A 116 -3.26 9.50 16.78
CA LYS A 116 -2.30 8.86 17.69
C LYS A 116 -2.43 7.33 17.65
N ASP A 117 -3.66 6.83 17.66
CA ASP A 117 -3.95 5.40 17.65
C ASP A 117 -3.57 4.79 16.31
N PHE A 118 -3.89 5.46 15.20
CA PHE A 118 -3.45 5.08 13.86
C PHE A 118 -1.93 4.95 13.80
N LYS A 119 -1.19 6.02 14.15
CA LYS A 119 0.28 6.02 14.07
C LYS A 119 0.98 5.04 15.01
N SER A 120 0.29 4.54 16.04
CA SER A 120 0.84 3.52 16.93
C SER A 120 1.11 2.18 16.21
N GLY A 121 0.47 1.96 15.05
CA GLY A 121 0.58 0.70 14.29
C GLY A 121 -0.23 -0.46 14.89
N ASN A 122 -0.95 -0.23 15.99
CA ASN A 122 -1.79 -1.24 16.64
C ASN A 122 -3.21 -1.31 16.07
N TRP A 123 -3.66 -0.26 15.39
CA TRP A 123 -4.95 -0.28 14.70
C TRP A 123 -4.84 -1.07 13.39
N ALA A 124 -5.87 -1.86 13.10
CA ALA A 124 -6.02 -2.60 11.86
C ALA A 124 -7.38 -2.24 11.21
N PRO A 125 -7.46 -2.24 9.87
CA PRO A 125 -8.71 -2.01 9.18
C PRO A 125 -9.77 -3.07 9.54
N PRO A 126 -11.07 -2.69 9.55
CA PRO A 126 -12.14 -3.67 9.69
C PRO A 126 -12.07 -4.70 8.55
N GLU A 127 -12.27 -5.98 8.89
CA GLU A 127 -12.41 -7.02 7.86
C GLU A 127 -13.66 -6.72 7.01
N LEU A 128 -13.51 -6.78 5.69
CA LEU A 128 -14.64 -6.70 4.78
C LEU A 128 -15.45 -7.99 4.93
N ALA A 129 -16.68 -7.87 5.45
CA ALA A 129 -17.62 -8.97 5.62
C ALA A 129 -18.15 -9.50 4.28
#